data_AF-E2BW32-F1
#
_entry.id   AF-E2BW32-F1
#
_cell.length_a   1.000
_cell.length_b   1.000
_cell.length_c   1.000
_cell.angle_alpha   90.00
_cell.angle_beta   90.00
_cell.angle_gamma   90.00
#
_symmetry.space_group_name_H-M   'P 1'
#
loop_
_entity.id
_entity.type
_entity.pdbx_description
1 polymer ?
#
loop_
_entity_poly.entity_id
_entity_poly.type
_entity_poly.pdbx_seq_one_letter_code
_entity_poly.pdbx_strand_id
1 'polypeptide(L)'
;MGCFGSQSSKASQDDSKNQKRRSDAITRQLQKDKQVYRATHRLLLLGAGESGKSTIVKQMRILHVNGFSEVEKRQKIEDIKKNIRDAILTITSAMNTLTPPVTLEDPSNQSRVDYVLEVSSSPDFDYPPEFYEIVESLWKDRGVQQSFERSNEYQLIDCAK
;
A
#
# COMPACT_ATOMS: atom_id res chain seq x y z
N MET A 1 -10.96 -19.39 -73.88
CA MET A 1 -10.00 -18.36 -73.44
C MET A 1 -10.45 -17.82 -72.10
N GLY A 2 -9.52 -17.67 -71.14
CA GLY A 2 -9.69 -16.80 -69.98
C GLY A 2 -10.25 -17.42 -68.71
N CYS A 3 -9.51 -18.34 -68.09
CA CYS A 3 -9.79 -18.88 -66.75
C CYS A 3 -9.55 -17.79 -65.67
N PHE A 4 -10.61 -17.14 -65.21
CA PHE A 4 -10.64 -16.25 -64.03
C PHE A 4 -10.94 -17.10 -62.78
N GLY A 5 -9.91 -17.60 -62.06
CA GLY A 5 -10.18 -18.45 -60.88
C GLY A 5 -9.01 -18.81 -59.96
N SER A 6 -7.87 -18.11 -60.02
CA SER A 6 -6.65 -18.51 -59.29
C SER A 6 -6.23 -17.60 -58.11
N GLN A 7 -6.83 -16.42 -57.93
CA GLN A 7 -6.34 -15.47 -56.92
C GLN A 7 -6.94 -15.69 -55.52
N SER A 8 -8.20 -16.10 -55.43
CA SER A 8 -8.89 -16.35 -54.15
C SER A 8 -8.36 -17.58 -53.40
N SER A 9 -8.05 -18.67 -54.11
CA SER A 9 -7.56 -19.92 -53.51
C SER A 9 -6.13 -19.83 -52.96
N LYS A 10 -5.27 -18.99 -53.56
CA LYS A 10 -3.91 -18.74 -53.06
C LYS A 10 -3.91 -17.88 -51.78
N ALA A 11 -4.75 -16.85 -51.74
CA ALA A 11 -4.93 -16.03 -50.53
C ALA A 11 -5.42 -16.87 -49.34
N SER A 12 -6.41 -17.74 -49.54
CA SER A 12 -6.91 -18.65 -48.48
C SER A 12 -5.87 -19.67 -48.00
N GLN A 13 -4.98 -20.14 -48.89
CA GLN A 13 -3.89 -21.05 -48.51
C GLN A 13 -2.78 -20.35 -47.72
N ASP A 14 -2.43 -19.11 -48.10
CA ASP A 14 -1.42 -18.33 -47.38
C ASP A 14 -1.94 -17.89 -46.00
N ASP A 15 -3.23 -17.56 -45.88
CA ASP A 15 -3.87 -17.30 -44.59
C ASP A 15 -3.84 -18.53 -43.68
N SER A 16 -4.16 -19.72 -44.21
CA SER A 16 -4.08 -20.98 -43.45
C SER A 16 -2.65 -21.30 -42.98
N LYS A 17 -1.64 -21.07 -43.83
CA LYS A 17 -0.23 -21.24 -43.46
C LYS A 17 0.23 -20.23 -42.40
N ASN A 18 -0.19 -18.97 -42.52
CA ASN A 18 0.09 -17.94 -41.52
C ASN A 18 -0.59 -18.25 -40.18
N GLN A 19 -1.84 -18.72 -40.21
CA GLN A 19 -2.55 -19.18 -39.01
C GLN A 19 -1.83 -20.36 -38.35
N LYS A 20 -1.36 -21.34 -39.14
CA LYS A 20 -0.58 -22.47 -38.63
C LYS A 20 0.74 -22.04 -38.01
N ARG A 21 1.51 -21.16 -38.68
CA ARG A 21 2.76 -20.60 -38.13
C ARG A 21 2.53 -19.86 -36.81
N ARG A 22 1.45 -19.08 -36.72
CA ARG A 22 1.07 -18.37 -35.50
C ARG A 22 0.67 -19.34 -34.39
N SER A 23 -0.07 -20.40 -34.71
CA SER A 23 -0.45 -21.47 -33.77
C SER A 23 0.77 -22.24 -33.25
N ASP A 24 1.71 -22.58 -34.13
CA ASP A 24 2.96 -23.25 -33.75
C ASP A 24 3.83 -22.37 -32.85
N ALA A 25 3.89 -21.05 -33.14
CA ALA A 25 4.60 -20.09 -32.30
C ALA A 25 3.97 -19.98 -30.90
N ILE A 26 2.64 -19.91 -30.82
CA ILE A 26 1.90 -19.91 -29.54
C ILE A 26 2.17 -21.20 -28.78
N THR A 27 2.12 -22.36 -29.45
CA THR A 27 2.35 -23.67 -28.81
C THR A 27 3.76 -23.76 -28.23
N ARG A 28 4.77 -23.27 -28.96
CA ARG A 28 6.15 -23.19 -28.46
C ARG A 28 6.28 -22.27 -27.25
N GLN A 29 5.58 -21.13 -27.25
CA GLN A 29 5.57 -20.22 -26.10
C GLN A 29 4.92 -20.88 -24.87
N LEU A 30 3.76 -21.52 -25.05
CA LEU A 30 3.06 -22.24 -23.98
C LEU A 30 3.92 -23.36 -23.36
N GLN A 31 4.72 -24.07 -24.17
CA GLN A 31 5.64 -25.09 -23.65
C GLN A 31 6.73 -24.48 -22.77
N LYS A 32 7.32 -23.34 -23.18
CA LYS A 32 8.31 -22.61 -22.38
C LYS A 32 7.69 -22.10 -21.08
N ASP A 33 6.53 -21.46 -21.15
CA ASP A 33 5.83 -20.92 -19.98
C ASP A 33 5.43 -22.04 -19.00
N LYS A 34 5.05 -23.22 -19.51
CA LYS A 34 4.75 -24.40 -18.68
C LYS A 34 5.98 -24.91 -17.92
N GLN A 35 7.17 -24.85 -18.53
CA GLN A 35 8.41 -25.24 -17.85
C GLN A 35 8.76 -24.25 -16.73
N VAL A 36 8.67 -22.94 -17.01
CA VAL A 36 8.86 -21.89 -15.99
C VAL A 36 7.83 -22.04 -14.87
N TYR A 37 6.56 -22.22 -15.20
CA TYR A 37 5.48 -22.38 -14.22
C TYR A 37 5.71 -23.58 -13.30
N ARG A 38 6.17 -24.72 -13.83
CA ARG A 38 6.48 -25.92 -13.05
C ARG A 38 7.70 -25.74 -12.13
N ALA A 39 8.67 -24.91 -12.53
CA ALA A 39 9.84 -24.61 -11.71
C ALA A 39 9.55 -23.57 -10.61
N THR A 40 8.49 -22.77 -10.75
CA THR A 40 8.10 -21.75 -9.77
C THR A 40 7.44 -22.35 -8.53
N HIS A 41 8.01 -22.08 -7.36
CA HIS A 41 7.42 -22.45 -6.07
C HIS A 41 6.39 -21.39 -5.66
N ARG A 42 5.11 -21.78 -5.53
CA ARG A 42 4.01 -20.88 -5.18
C ARG A 42 3.77 -20.93 -3.68
N LEU A 43 3.95 -19.79 -3.01
CA LEU A 43 3.74 -19.64 -1.58
C LEU A 43 2.49 -18.78 -1.33
N LEU A 44 1.62 -19.23 -0.44
CA LEU A 44 0.44 -18.48 0.02
C LEU A 44 0.66 -18.06 1.46
N LEU A 45 0.58 -16.75 1.73
CA LEU A 45 0.68 -16.20 3.08
C LEU A 45 -0.73 -15.93 3.62
N LEU A 46 -1.07 -16.56 4.74
CA LEU A 46 -2.35 -16.41 5.45
C LEU A 46 -2.13 -15.79 6.83
N GLY A 47 -3.14 -15.08 7.34
CA GLY A 47 -3.09 -14.42 8.64
C GLY A 47 -4.12 -13.30 8.74
N ALA A 48 -4.49 -12.93 9.97
CA ALA A 48 -5.43 -11.84 10.27
C ALA A 48 -4.98 -10.48 9.70
N GLY A 49 -5.83 -9.45 9.74
CA GLY A 49 -5.43 -8.07 9.44
C GLY A 49 -4.17 -7.69 10.21
N GLU A 50 -3.29 -6.89 9.60
CA GLU A 50 -2.09 -6.34 10.25
C GLU A 50 -1.04 -7.36 10.74
N SER A 51 -1.22 -8.66 10.50
CA SER A 51 -0.30 -9.74 10.90
C SER A 51 1.08 -9.77 10.22
N GLY A 52 1.50 -8.69 9.55
CA GLY A 52 2.81 -8.57 8.91
C GLY A 52 2.98 -9.26 7.55
N LYS A 53 1.93 -9.82 6.93
CA LYS A 53 2.01 -10.48 5.61
C LYS A 53 2.65 -9.60 4.53
N SER A 54 2.20 -8.35 4.42
CA SER A 54 2.75 -7.37 3.48
C SER A 54 4.21 -7.06 3.78
N THR A 55 4.59 -7.05 5.07
CA THR A 55 5.97 -6.83 5.51
C THR A 55 6.88 -7.97 5.05
N ILE A 56 6.44 -9.22 5.18
CA ILE A 56 7.19 -10.39 4.67
C ILE A 56 7.42 -10.27 3.15
N VAL A 57 6.39 -9.93 2.38
CA VAL A 57 6.52 -9.74 0.92
C VAL A 57 7.48 -8.60 0.59
N LYS A 58 7.41 -7.48 1.32
CA LYS A 58 8.36 -6.36 1.17
C LYS A 58 9.79 -6.79 1.45
N GLN A 59 10.03 -7.59 2.49
CA GLN A 59 11.36 -8.11 2.81
C GLN A 59 11.89 -9.05 1.74
N MET A 60 11.06 -9.95 1.21
CA MET A 60 11.44 -10.80 0.08
C MET A 60 11.89 -9.97 -1.13
N ARG A 61 11.21 -8.85 -1.39
CA ARG A 61 11.60 -7.93 -2.46
C ARG A 61 12.94 -7.25 -2.19
N ILE A 62 13.16 -6.77 -0.97
CA ILE A 62 14.44 -6.13 -0.57
C ILE A 62 15.60 -7.10 -0.72
N LEU A 63 15.45 -8.33 -0.24
CA LEU A 63 16.52 -9.32 -0.19
C LEU A 63 16.78 -10.03 -1.54
N HIS A 64 15.74 -10.20 -2.37
CA HIS A 64 15.83 -11.06 -3.55
C HIS A 64 15.46 -10.37 -4.87
N VAL A 65 14.95 -9.13 -4.86
CA VAL A 65 14.44 -8.44 -6.06
C VAL A 65 14.80 -6.95 -6.06
N ASN A 66 16.05 -6.60 -6.38
CA ASN A 66 16.54 -5.22 -6.66
C ASN A 66 15.92 -4.07 -5.83
N GLY A 67 15.44 -4.34 -4.61
CA GLY A 67 14.73 -3.39 -3.74
C GLY A 67 13.57 -2.62 -4.39
N PHE A 68 13.40 -1.39 -3.89
CA PHE A 68 12.42 -0.40 -4.35
C PHE A 68 13.12 0.71 -5.12
N SER A 69 12.52 1.12 -6.23
CA SER A 69 12.99 2.26 -7.02
C SER A 69 12.78 3.58 -6.27
N GLU A 70 13.54 4.61 -6.66
CA GLU A 70 13.38 5.96 -6.09
C GLU A 70 11.97 6.53 -6.29
N VAL A 71 11.31 6.19 -7.40
CA VAL A 71 9.93 6.62 -7.67
C VAL A 71 8.97 5.99 -6.68
N GLU A 72 9.11 4.68 -6.39
CA GLU A 72 8.28 4.00 -5.41
C GLU A 72 8.53 4.53 -3.99
N LYS A 73 9.79 4.81 -3.64
CA LYS A 73 10.12 5.42 -2.34
C LYS A 73 9.43 6.78 -2.18
N ARG A 74 9.44 7.63 -3.21
CA ARG A 74 8.74 8.92 -3.19
C ARG A 74 7.24 8.75 -3.02
N GLN A 75 6.64 7.77 -3.70
CA GLN A 75 5.21 7.47 -3.53
C GLN A 75 4.88 7.03 -2.10
N LYS A 76 5.83 6.39 -1.39
CA LYS A 76 5.65 6.01 0.02
C LYS A 76 5.74 7.16 1.02
N ILE A 77 6.24 8.33 0.63
CA ILE A 77 6.26 9.50 1.50
C ILE A 77 4.83 9.89 1.90
N GLU A 78 3.89 9.90 0.96
CA GLU A 78 2.49 10.25 1.23
C GLU A 78 1.82 9.23 2.16
N ASP A 79 2.09 7.94 1.98
CA ASP A 79 1.63 6.89 2.91
C ASP A 79 2.16 7.12 4.35
N ILE A 80 3.42 7.53 4.49
CA ILE A 80 4.04 7.79 5.80
C ILE A 80 3.41 9.01 6.46
N LYS A 81 3.23 10.12 5.72
CA LYS A 81 2.56 11.32 6.23
C LYS A 81 1.15 11.01 6.72
N LYS A 82 0.40 10.25 5.93
CA LYS A 82 -0.94 9.79 6.30
C LYS A 82 -0.93 8.97 7.58
N ASN A 83 0.01 8.03 7.73
CA ASN A 83 0.12 7.23 8.95
C ASN A 83 0.41 8.09 10.19
N ILE A 84 1.29 9.10 10.09
CA ILE A 84 1.59 10.03 11.21
C ILE A 84 0.32 10.75 11.65
N ARG A 85 -0.43 11.30 10.68
CA ARG A 85 -1.70 11.99 10.93
C ARG A 85 -2.76 11.06 11.53
N ASP A 86 -3.00 9.93 10.90
CA ASP A 86 -4.03 8.99 11.34
C ASP A 86 -3.69 8.46 12.75
N ALA A 87 -2.40 8.26 13.07
CA ALA A 87 -1.94 7.87 14.40
C ALA A 87 -2.23 8.95 15.47
N ILE A 88 -1.78 10.19 15.26
CA ILE A 88 -1.98 11.25 16.27
C ILE A 88 -3.47 11.56 16.47
N LEU A 89 -4.26 11.57 15.39
CA LEU A 89 -5.70 11.77 15.42
C LEU A 89 -6.39 10.69 16.26
N THR A 90 -5.99 9.43 16.06
CA THR A 90 -6.55 8.31 16.81
C THR A 90 -6.21 8.40 18.29
N ILE A 91 -4.95 8.70 18.63
CA ILE A 91 -4.49 8.78 20.02
C ILE A 91 -5.20 9.92 20.76
N THR A 92 -5.31 11.10 20.16
CA THR A 92 -5.95 12.27 20.79
C THR A 92 -7.47 12.10 20.88
N SER A 93 -8.10 11.50 19.88
CA SER A 93 -9.53 11.15 19.94
C SER A 93 -9.84 10.15 21.05
N ALA A 94 -8.94 9.18 21.27
CA ALA A 94 -9.14 8.14 22.28
C ALA A 94 -9.08 8.66 23.71
N MET A 95 -8.35 9.76 23.97
CA MET A 95 -8.13 10.33 25.31
C MET A 95 -9.43 10.49 26.12
N ASN A 96 -10.50 10.97 25.47
CA ASN A 96 -11.81 11.18 26.10
C ASN A 96 -12.69 9.92 26.15
N THR A 97 -12.37 8.89 25.37
CA THR A 97 -13.14 7.63 25.31
C THR A 97 -12.60 6.56 26.27
N LEU A 98 -11.34 6.68 26.69
CA LEU A 98 -10.73 5.80 27.67
C LEU A 98 -11.45 5.89 29.01
N THR A 99 -11.44 4.79 29.77
CA THR A 99 -12.05 4.73 31.12
C THR A 99 -10.98 4.31 32.14
N PRO A 100 -10.55 5.18 33.07
CA PRO A 100 -10.89 6.61 33.16
C PRO A 100 -10.30 7.40 31.97
N PRO A 101 -10.89 8.57 31.64
CA PRO A 101 -10.39 9.43 30.58
C PRO A 101 -9.01 9.97 30.94
N VAL A 102 -8.22 10.27 29.92
CA VAL A 102 -6.88 10.87 30.05
C VAL A 102 -6.97 12.32 29.62
N THR A 103 -6.45 13.23 30.44
CA THR A 103 -6.38 14.66 30.13
C THR A 103 -4.98 15.04 29.67
N LEU A 104 -4.86 16.13 28.91
CA LEU A 104 -3.57 16.72 28.59
C LEU A 104 -2.82 17.12 29.87
N GLU A 105 -1.49 16.98 29.85
CA GLU A 105 -0.66 17.49 30.94
C GLU A 105 -0.53 19.01 30.87
N ASP A 106 -0.34 19.56 29.66
CA ASP A 106 -0.34 21.00 29.42
C ASP A 106 -1.67 21.44 28.79
N PRO A 107 -2.51 22.22 29.50
CA PRO A 107 -3.75 22.77 28.94
C PRO A 107 -3.53 23.64 27.68
N SER A 108 -2.33 24.19 27.48
CA SER A 108 -2.00 24.96 26.27
C SER A 108 -2.04 24.11 24.99
N ASN A 109 -1.92 22.78 25.12
CA ASN A 109 -2.03 21.84 24.02
C ASN A 109 -3.46 21.61 23.54
N GLN A 110 -4.47 22.16 24.22
CA GLN A 110 -5.87 21.96 23.80
C GLN A 110 -6.10 22.49 22.38
N SER A 111 -5.60 23.69 22.06
CA SER A 111 -5.72 24.26 20.70
C SER A 111 -5.03 23.42 19.62
N ARG A 112 -3.98 22.70 20.00
CA ARG A 112 -3.26 21.75 19.12
C ARG A 112 -4.08 20.49 18.88
N VAL A 113 -4.76 19.97 19.90
CA VAL A 113 -5.70 18.85 19.76
C VAL A 113 -6.86 19.25 18.85
N ASP A 114 -7.44 20.44 19.06
CA ASP A 114 -8.55 20.95 18.25
C ASP A 114 -8.13 21.08 16.77
N TYR A 115 -6.92 21.60 16.50
CA TYR A 115 -6.36 21.64 15.14
C TYR A 115 -6.27 20.24 14.51
N VAL A 116 -5.78 19.24 15.24
CA VAL A 116 -5.66 17.88 14.73
C VAL A 116 -7.04 17.29 14.41
N LEU A 117 -8.03 17.48 15.28
CA LEU A 117 -9.37 16.92 15.11
C LEU A 117 -10.16 17.61 13.99
N GLU A 118 -10.05 18.93 13.85
CA GLU A 118 -10.89 19.71 12.93
C GLU A 118 -10.22 19.99 11.58
N VAL A 119 -8.91 20.28 11.57
CA VAL A 119 -8.20 20.70 10.35
C VAL A 119 -7.53 19.51 9.68
N SER A 120 -6.77 18.73 10.45
CA SER A 120 -5.97 17.64 9.88
C SER A 120 -6.83 16.46 9.41
N SER A 121 -8.05 16.29 9.93
CA SER A 121 -8.95 15.19 9.56
C SER A 121 -9.47 15.23 8.11
N SER A 122 -9.22 16.32 7.38
CA SER A 122 -9.61 16.47 5.97
C SER A 122 -8.92 15.43 5.05
N PRO A 123 -9.64 14.83 4.09
CA PRO A 123 -9.06 13.90 3.13
C PRO A 123 -7.99 14.55 2.24
N ASP A 124 -8.14 15.85 1.95
CA ASP A 124 -7.26 16.63 1.07
C ASP A 124 -6.22 17.44 1.85
N PHE A 125 -5.88 17.01 3.07
CA PHE A 125 -4.89 17.69 3.91
C PHE A 125 -3.50 17.71 3.25
N ASP A 126 -2.88 18.88 3.17
CA ASP A 126 -1.64 19.14 2.43
C ASP A 126 -0.35 19.01 3.27
N TYR A 127 -0.49 18.68 4.56
CA TYR A 127 0.60 18.47 5.51
C TYR A 127 1.58 19.66 5.59
N PRO A 128 1.11 20.84 6.03
CA PRO A 128 1.94 22.03 6.16
C PRO A 128 3.02 21.83 7.24
N PRO A 129 4.13 22.59 7.23
CA PRO A 129 5.17 22.46 8.26
C PRO A 129 4.64 22.56 9.70
N GLU A 130 3.68 23.47 9.93
CA GLU A 130 2.99 23.67 11.20
C GLU A 130 2.37 22.39 11.76
N PHE A 131 1.84 21.51 10.90
CA PHE A 131 1.27 20.24 11.32
C PHE A 131 2.29 19.37 12.05
N TYR A 132 3.53 19.29 11.55
CA TYR A 132 4.56 18.46 12.16
C TYR A 132 5.03 19.05 13.50
N GLU A 133 5.10 20.37 13.62
CA GLU A 133 5.42 21.05 14.89
C GLU A 133 4.34 20.79 15.95
N ILE A 134 3.06 20.86 15.53
CA ILE A 134 1.91 20.52 16.38
C ILE A 134 1.98 19.07 16.84
N VAL A 135 2.19 18.13 15.92
CA VAL A 135 2.30 16.69 16.23
C VAL A 135 3.45 16.43 17.19
N GLU A 136 4.62 17.05 16.96
CA GLU A 136 5.78 16.89 17.82
C GLU A 136 5.52 17.43 19.23
N SER A 137 4.85 18.58 19.35
CA SER A 137 4.46 19.16 20.64
C SER A 137 3.47 18.27 21.38
N LEU A 138 2.45 17.75 20.68
CA LEU A 138 1.47 16.83 21.26
C LEU A 138 2.11 15.51 21.68
N TRP A 139 3.03 14.97 20.89
CA TRP A 139 3.73 13.73 21.22
C TRP A 139 4.58 13.86 22.49
N LYS A 140 5.09 15.06 22.80
CA LYS A 140 5.82 15.34 24.05
C LYS A 140 4.90 15.49 25.27
N ASP A 141 3.58 15.64 25.09
CA ASP A 141 2.63 15.75 26.19
C ASP A 141 2.43 14.41 26.89
N ARG A 142 2.54 14.39 28.21
CA ARG A 142 2.43 13.16 28.99
C ARG A 142 1.04 12.54 28.95
N GLY A 143 -0.02 13.35 28.83
CA GLY A 143 -1.39 12.85 28.65
C GLY A 143 -1.55 12.10 27.33
N VAL A 144 -0.94 12.62 26.24
CA VAL A 144 -0.93 11.93 24.95
C VAL A 144 -0.13 10.62 25.03
N GLN A 145 1.03 10.63 25.69
CA GLN A 145 1.82 9.41 25.94
C GLN A 145 1.04 8.37 26.77
N GLN A 146 0.31 8.78 27.82
CA GLN A 146 -0.54 7.89 28.61
C GLN A 146 -1.68 7.27 27.78
N SER A 147 -2.29 8.05 26.87
CA SER A 147 -3.27 7.51 25.94
C SER A 147 -2.66 6.48 25.01
N PHE A 148 -1.45 6.74 24.50
CA PHE A 148 -0.70 5.82 23.64
C PHE A 148 -0.29 4.51 24.35
N GLU A 149 0.15 4.58 25.61
CA GLU A 149 0.47 3.40 26.43
C GLU A 149 -0.76 2.48 26.60
N ARG A 150 -1.97 3.06 26.53
CA ARG A 150 -3.26 2.37 26.58
C ARG A 150 -3.84 2.06 25.20
N SER A 151 -3.02 2.09 24.15
CA SER A 151 -3.45 1.82 22.77
C SER A 151 -4.01 0.43 22.53
N ASN A 152 -3.88 -0.50 23.48
CA ASN A 152 -4.58 -1.79 23.45
C ASN A 152 -6.10 -1.68 23.70
N GLU A 153 -6.59 -0.53 24.18
CA GLU A 153 -8.02 -0.29 24.46
C GLU A 153 -8.78 0.31 23.26
N TYR A 154 -8.06 0.68 22.20
CA TYR A 154 -8.63 1.23 20.95
C TYR A 154 -7.84 0.71 19.73
N GLN A 155 -8.30 1.05 18.52
CA GLN A 155 -7.67 0.59 17.29
C GLN A 155 -6.62 1.58 16.83
N LEU A 156 -5.36 1.37 17.22
CA LEU A 156 -4.21 2.13 16.75
C LEU A 156 -3.37 1.30 15.77
N ILE A 157 -2.96 1.92 14.66
CA ILE A 157 -2.09 1.30 13.66
C ILE A 157 -0.77 0.83 14.29
N ASP A 158 -0.31 -0.36 13.93
CA ASP A 158 0.88 -0.96 14.54
C ASP A 158 2.18 -0.19 14.27
N CYS A 159 2.26 0.61 13.21
CA CYS A 159 3.46 1.42 12.93
C CYS A 159 3.59 2.66 13.82
N ALA A 160 2.56 2.98 14.61
CA ALA A 160 2.63 3.99 15.65
C ALA A 160 3.14 3.42 16.99
N LYS A 161 3.07 2.10 17.17
CA LYS A 161 3.49 1.38 18.39
C LYS A 161 5.00 1.22 18.49
#